data_AF-A0A554IIM2-F1
#
_entry.id   AF-A0A554IIM2-F1
#
_cell.length_a   1.000
_cell.length_b   1.000
_cell.length_c   1.000
_cell.angle_alpha   90.00
_cell.angle_beta   90.00
_cell.angle_gamma   90.00
#
_symmetry.space_group_name_H-M   'P 1'
#
loop_
_entity.id
_entity.type
_entity.pdbx_description
1 polymer ?
#
loop_
_entity_poly.entity_id
_entity_poly.type
_entity_poly.pdbx_seq_one_letter_code
_entity_poly.pdbx_strand_id
1 'polypeptide(L)' 'LSGGGGNLIGIDTYIAGHFSVPVRRADPFSQVEAPAFLAGLLATIGPEFSVALGAAFRALEESE' A
#
# COMPACT_ATOMS: atom_id res chain seq x y z
N LEU A 1 -1.04 3.96 6.35
CA LEU A 1 -2.07 4.66 5.54
C LEU A 1 -2.30 3.87 4.27
N SER A 2 -3.52 3.38 4.08
CA SER A 2 -3.98 2.65 2.88
C SER A 2 -5.14 3.42 2.20
N GLY A 3 -5.61 2.92 1.06
CA GLY A 3 -6.62 3.57 0.22
C GLY A 3 -6.10 4.82 -0.49
N GLY A 4 -6.93 5.42 -1.36
CA GLY A 4 -6.56 6.63 -2.13
C GLY A 4 -6.25 7.85 -1.26
N GLY A 5 -6.88 7.97 -0.10
CA GLY A 5 -6.57 9.03 0.87
C GLY A 5 -5.14 8.97 1.41
N GLY A 6 -4.50 7.79 1.39
CA GLY A 6 -3.10 7.61 1.76
C GLY A 6 -2.10 8.29 0.83
N ASN A 7 -2.55 8.84 -0.31
CA ASN A 7 -1.71 9.49 -1.32
C ASN A 7 -1.79 11.01 -1.28
N LEU A 8 -2.64 11.57 -0.40
CA LEU A 8 -2.69 13.00 -0.20
C LEU A 8 -1.30 13.50 0.24
N ILE A 9 -0.76 14.48 -0.48
CA ILE A 9 0.59 14.99 -0.23
C ILE A 9 0.70 15.48 1.22
N GLY A 10 1.69 14.95 1.95
CA GLY A 10 1.99 15.34 3.34
C GLY A 10 1.07 14.74 4.41
N ILE A 11 0.13 13.83 4.04
CA ILE A 11 -0.81 13.23 4.99
C ILE A 11 -0.13 12.40 6.08
N ASP A 12 0.96 11.72 5.75
CA ASP A 12 1.76 10.93 6.68
C ASP A 12 2.40 11.79 7.76
N THR A 13 3.00 12.92 7.36
CA THR A 13 3.61 13.90 8.26
C THR A 13 2.56 14.57 9.13
N TYR A 14 1.42 14.95 8.55
CA TYR A 14 0.30 15.55 9.28
C TYR A 14 -0.25 14.61 10.37
N ILE A 15 -0.54 13.36 10.01
CA ILE A 15 -1.06 12.34 10.94
C ILE A 15 0.00 12.02 12.01
N ALA A 16 1.27 11.88 11.62
CA ALA A 16 2.35 11.60 12.57
C ALA A 16 2.47 12.70 13.64
N GLY A 17 2.38 13.98 13.23
CA GLY A 17 2.39 15.11 14.15
C GLY A 17 1.12 15.17 15.01
N HIS A 18 -0.06 15.00 14.41
CA HIS A 18 -1.34 15.10 15.10
C HIS A 18 -1.51 14.02 16.18
N PHE A 19 -1.18 12.77 15.85
CA PHE A 19 -1.34 11.64 16.75
C PHE A 19 -0.09 11.32 17.56
N SER A 20 1.06 11.96 17.27
CA SER A 20 2.35 11.69 17.91
C SER A 20 2.74 10.21 17.87
N VAL A 21 2.44 9.53 16.75
CA VAL A 21 2.79 8.13 16.50
C VAL A 21 3.52 7.98 15.18
N PRO A 22 4.39 6.95 15.02
CA PRO A 22 4.97 6.62 13.73
C PRO A 22 3.90 6.29 12.70
N VAL A 23 3.96 6.94 11.54
CA VAL A 23 3.03 6.69 10.42
C VAL A 23 3.84 6.22 9.22
N ARG A 24 3.29 5.25 8.48
CA ARG A 24 3.86 4.76 7.22
C ARG A 24 2.77 4.63 6.17
N ARG A 25 3.09 4.92 4.92
CA ARG A 25 2.26 4.57 3.76
C ARG A 25 2.29 3.05 3.55
N ALA A 26 1.16 2.47 3.16
CA ALA A 26 1.05 1.03 2.94
C ALA A 26 1.84 0.63 1.69
N ASP A 27 2.58 -0.47 1.79
CA ASP A 27 3.29 -1.11 0.67
C ASP A 27 2.82 -2.57 0.55
N PRO A 28 1.65 -2.80 -0.07
CA PRO A 28 1.09 -4.14 -0.17
C PRO A 28 1.85 -5.02 -1.17
N PHE A 29 2.56 -4.43 -2.14
CA PHE A 29 3.35 -5.17 -3.14
C PHE A 29 4.69 -5.68 -2.60
N SER A 30 5.08 -5.33 -1.37
CA SER A 30 6.29 -5.85 -0.72
C SER A 30 6.36 -7.40 -0.63
N GLN A 31 5.22 -8.08 -0.73
CA GLN A 31 5.11 -9.54 -0.74
C GLN A 31 4.92 -10.13 -2.15
N VAL A 32 5.07 -9.32 -3.20
CA VAL A 32 4.83 -9.70 -4.59
C VAL A 32 6.10 -9.48 -5.41
N GLU A 33 6.52 -10.50 -6.15
CA GLU A 33 7.57 -10.33 -7.15
C GLU A 33 7.01 -9.63 -8.40
N ALA A 34 7.67 -8.54 -8.81
CA ALA A 34 7.29 -7.79 -10.00
C ALA A 34 8.54 -7.31 -10.76
N PRO A 35 8.45 -7.11 -12.10
CA PRO A 35 9.53 -6.52 -12.88
C PRO A 35 10.00 -5.16 -12.32
N ALA A 36 11.32 -4.96 -12.25
CA ALA A 36 11.92 -3.78 -11.61
C ALA A 36 11.43 -2.44 -12.21
N PHE A 37 11.11 -2.38 -13.50
CA PHE A 37 10.61 -1.16 -14.15
C PHE A 37 9.25 -0.69 -13.60
N LEU A 38 8.49 -1.56 -12.93
CA LEU A 38 7.21 -1.24 -12.30
C LEU A 38 7.36 -0.67 -10.89
N ALA A 39 8.54 -0.71 -10.26
CA ALA A 39 8.71 -0.35 -8.85
C ALA A 39 8.15 1.05 -8.50
N GLY A 40 8.41 2.05 -9.36
CA GLY A 40 7.87 3.40 -9.16
C GLY A 40 6.35 3.48 -9.28
N LEU A 41 5.76 2.71 -10.21
CA LEU A 41 4.31 2.63 -10.38
C LEU A 41 3.67 1.95 -9.17
N LEU A 42 4.19 0.80 -8.75
CA LEU A 42 3.67 0.03 -7.61
C LEU A 42 3.75 0.81 -6.29
N ALA A 43 4.83 1.56 -6.08
CA ALA A 43 4.94 2.47 -4.93
C ALA A 43 3.89 3.61 -4.97
N THR A 44 3.42 3.98 -6.17
CA THR A 44 2.40 5.02 -6.35
C THR A 44 1.00 4.47 -6.11
N ILE A 45 0.66 3.30 -6.68
CA ILE A 45 -0.70 2.73 -6.63
C ILE A 45 -0.94 1.78 -5.44
N GLY A 46 0.12 1.44 -4.68
CA GLY A 46 0.07 0.46 -3.59
C GLY A 46 -1.07 0.70 -2.60
N PRO A 47 -1.17 1.88 -1.98
CA PRO A 47 -2.23 2.16 -1.02
C PRO A 47 -3.64 1.90 -1.56
N GLU A 48 -3.94 2.31 -2.79
CA GLU A 48 -5.25 2.08 -3.43
C GLU A 48 -5.53 0.60 -3.70
N PHE A 49 -4.50 -0.16 -4.06
CA PHE A 49 -4.63 -1.58 -4.39
C PHE A 49 -4.58 -2.52 -3.18
N SER A 50 -4.46 -1.99 -1.96
CA SER A 50 -4.32 -2.82 -0.75
C SER A 50 -5.45 -3.84 -0.57
N VAL A 51 -6.70 -3.47 -0.87
CA VAL A 51 -7.84 -4.39 -0.77
C VAL A 51 -7.86 -5.41 -1.91
N ALA A 52 -7.61 -4.96 -3.14
CA ALA A 52 -7.60 -5.83 -4.32
C ALA A 52 -6.50 -6.91 -4.20
N LEU A 53 -5.32 -6.54 -3.71
CA LEU A 53 -4.24 -7.49 -3.51
C LEU A 53 -4.58 -8.52 -2.41
N GLY A 54 -5.20 -8.09 -1.31
CA GLY A 54 -5.70 -9.00 -0.29
C GLY A 54 -6.73 -9.99 -0.82
N ALA A 55 -7.64 -9.55 -1.70
CA ALA A 55 -8.59 -10.43 -2.37
C ALA A 55 -7.89 -11.44 -3.30
N ALA A 56 -6.86 -11.00 -4.03
CA ALA A 56 -6.06 -11.89 -4.88
C ALA A 56 -5.31 -12.96 -4.05
N PHE A 57 -4.71 -12.58 -2.91
CA PHE A 57 -4.07 -13.53 -2.02
C PHE A 57 -5.03 -14.56 -1.43
N ARG A 58 -6.23 -14.13 -1.04
CA ARG A 58 -7.28 -15.06 -0.58
C ARG A 58 -7.64 -16.06 -1.67
N ALA A 59 -7.83 -15.61 -2.91
CA ALA A 59 -8.16 -16.49 -4.02
C ALA A 59 -7.04 -17.51 -4.31
N LEU A 60 -5.78 -17.09 -4.18
CA LEU A 60 -4.63 -18.00 -4.31
C LEU A 60 -4.63 -19.06 -3.20
N GLU A 61 -4.81 -18.64 -1.93
CA GLU A 61 -4.88 -19.54 -0.77
C GLU A 61 -6.01 -20.58 -0.90
N GLU A 62 -7.14 -20.22 -1.51
CA GLU A 62 -8.27 -21.14 -1.75
C GLU A 62 -8.08 -22.05 -2.97
N SER A 63 -7.20 -21.70 -3.89
CA SER A 63 -6.93 -22.48 -5.12
C SER A 63 -5.83 -23.52 -4.95
N GLU A 64 -5.09 -23.47 -3.84
CA GLU A 64 -4.14 -24.49 -3.38
C GLU A 64 -4.83 -25.55 -2.52
#